data_AF-A0AAW4VCQ4-F1
#
_entry.id   AF-A0AAW4VCQ4-F1
#
_cell.length_a   1.000
_cell.length_b   1.000
_cell.length_c   1.000
_cell.angle_alpha   90.00
_cell.angle_beta   90.00
_cell.angle_gamma   90.00
#
_symmetry.space_group_name_H-M   'P 1'
#
loop_
_entity.id
_entity.type
_entity.pdbx_description
1 polymer ?
#
loop_
_entity_poly.entity_id
_entity_poly.type
_entity_poly.pdbx_seq_one_letter_code
_entity_poly.pdbx_strand_id
1 'polypeptide(L)'
;MNFKVIQVYADGDPLTVVNNLSTFVFSLIRAIGMIILGFGIVQLGLSLKSHDPSQRANGFLTVAGGIVITFAKEILNTITG
;
A
#
# COMPACT_ATOMS: atom_id res chain seq x y z
N MET A 1 -12.55 -35.14 44.41
CA MET A 1 -11.73 -34.84 43.21
C MET A 1 -11.76 -33.33 43.03
N ASN A 2 -10.62 -32.64 43.22
CA ASN A 2 -10.56 -31.18 43.12
C ASN A 2 -10.46 -30.78 41.65
N PHE A 3 -11.55 -30.27 41.07
CA PHE A 3 -11.60 -29.84 39.68
C PHE A 3 -10.85 -28.51 39.55
N LYS A 4 -9.55 -28.59 39.28
CA LYS A 4 -8.72 -27.43 38.94
C LYS A 4 -9.07 -27.00 37.52
N VAL A 5 -9.93 -25.99 37.40
CA VAL A 5 -10.15 -25.28 36.13
C VAL A 5 -8.85 -24.60 35.74
N ILE A 6 -8.20 -25.09 34.70
CA ILE A 6 -7.05 -24.41 34.09
C ILE A 6 -7.64 -23.50 33.01
N GLN A 7 -7.62 -22.19 33.25
CA GLN A 7 -7.97 -21.23 32.22
C GLN A 7 -6.83 -21.20 31.20
N VAL A 8 -7.07 -21.78 30.02
CA VAL A 8 -6.20 -21.59 28.85
C VAL A 8 -6.55 -20.23 28.26
N TYR A 9 -5.74 -19.23 28.54
CA TYR A 9 -5.81 -17.95 27.84
C TYR A 9 -5.39 -18.20 26.39
N ALA A 10 -6.10 -17.59 25.43
CA ALA A 10 -5.58 -17.49 24.07
C ALA A 10 -4.26 -16.72 24.15
N ASP A 11 -3.15 -17.42 23.98
CA ASP A 11 -1.82 -16.80 23.94
C ASP A 11 -1.73 -16.00 22.64
N GLY A 12 -1.65 -14.67 22.79
CA GLY A 12 -1.69 -13.71 21.68
C GLY A 12 -2.95 -12.86 21.71
N ASP A 13 -2.80 -11.60 22.13
CA ASP A 13 -3.86 -10.59 22.01
C ASP A 13 -4.34 -10.53 20.55
N PRO A 14 -5.62 -10.85 20.25
CA PRO A 14 -6.14 -10.87 18.89
C PRO A 14 -5.97 -9.53 18.16
N LEU A 15 -5.84 -8.42 18.90
CA LEU A 15 -5.54 -7.11 18.33
C LEU A 15 -4.15 -7.07 17.66
N THR A 16 -3.17 -7.79 18.21
CA THR A 16 -1.81 -7.86 17.66
C THR A 16 -1.80 -8.57 16.29
N VAL A 17 -2.56 -9.65 16.13
CA VAL A 17 -2.68 -10.37 14.86
C VAL A 17 -3.30 -9.47 13.78
N VAL A 18 -4.34 -8.72 14.14
CA VAL A 18 -5.00 -7.76 13.22
C VAL A 18 -4.05 -6.64 12.81
N ASN A 19 -3.26 -6.10 13.74
CA ASN A 19 -2.29 -5.04 13.45
C ASN A 19 -1.15 -5.50 12.52
N ASN A 20 -0.68 -6.74 12.69
CA ASN A 20 0.32 -7.35 11.81
C ASN A 20 -0.24 -7.58 10.40
N LEU A 21 -1.48 -8.04 10.30
CA LEU A 21 -2.18 -8.20 9.03
C LEU A 21 -2.35 -6.86 8.31
N SER A 22 -2.78 -5.81 9.01
CA SER A 22 -2.89 -4.45 8.46
C SER A 22 -1.55 -3.96 7.92
N THR A 23 -0.47 -4.15 8.67
CA THR A 23 0.88 -3.78 8.23
C THR A 23 1.32 -4.55 6.98
N PHE A 24 1.03 -5.86 6.92
CA PHE A 24 1.29 -6.67 5.74
C PHE A 24 0.51 -6.17 4.53
N VAL A 25 -0.79 -5.93 4.64
CA VAL A 25 -1.63 -5.42 3.54
C VAL A 25 -1.11 -4.07 3.04
N PHE A 26 -0.78 -3.13 3.94
CA PHE A 26 -0.20 -1.85 3.52
C PHE A 26 1.17 -1.98 2.85
N SER A 27 1.98 -2.97 3.23
CA SER A 27 3.25 -3.24 2.52
C SER A 27 3.03 -3.74 1.10
N LEU A 28 2.00 -4.56 0.86
CA LEU A 28 1.61 -5.00 -0.48
C LEU A 28 1.09 -3.82 -1.33
N ILE A 29 0.23 -2.96 -0.76
CA ILE A 29 -0.27 -1.76 -1.44
C ILE A 29 0.90 -0.85 -1.85
N ARG A 30 1.87 -0.64 -0.94
CA ARG A 30 3.06 0.18 -1.23
C ARG A 30 3.91 -0.44 -2.33
N ALA A 31 4.11 -1.76 -2.31
CA ALA A 31 4.86 -2.46 -3.34
C ALA A 31 4.18 -2.34 -4.72
N ILE A 32 2.85 -2.49 -4.79
CA ILE A 32 2.07 -2.28 -6.00
C ILE A 32 2.19 -0.82 -6.49
N GLY A 33 2.10 0.15 -5.59
CA GLY A 33 2.29 1.57 -5.91
C GLY A 33 3.65 1.85 -6.56
N MET A 34 4.73 1.24 -6.04
CA MET A 34 6.08 1.39 -6.61
C MET A 34 6.21 0.79 -8.02
N ILE A 35 5.53 -0.33 -8.29
CA ILE A 35 5.49 -0.95 -9.62
C ILE A 35 4.76 -0.05 -10.62
N ILE A 36 3.61 0.50 -10.23
CA ILE A 36 2.84 1.44 -11.06
C ILE A 36 3.64 2.71 -11.32
N LEU A 37 4.38 3.20 -10.31
CA LEU A 37 5.29 4.34 -10.45
C LEU A 37 6.39 4.06 -11.49
N GLY A 38 7.03 2.90 -11.41
CA GLY A 38 8.04 2.47 -12.38
C GLY A 38 7.47 2.42 -13.81
N PHE A 39 6.26 1.88 -13.97
CA PHE A 39 5.59 1.84 -15.28
C PHE A 39 5.15 3.23 -15.76
N GLY A 40 4.68 4.11 -14.87
CA GLY A 40 4.33 5.49 -15.18
C GLY A 40 5.54 6.30 -15.67
N ILE A 41 6.72 6.09 -15.07
CA ILE A 41 7.96 6.74 -15.51
C ILE A 41 8.37 6.26 -16.91
N VAL A 42 8.24 4.96 -17.21
CA VAL A 42 8.52 4.44 -18.56
C VAL A 42 7.56 5.05 -19.58
N GLN A 43 6.27 5.14 -19.27
CA GLN A 43 5.29 5.80 -20.14
C GLN A 43 5.62 7.28 -20.35
N LEU A 44 6.00 7.98 -19.29
CA LEU A 44 6.46 9.37 -19.36
C LEU A 44 7.69 9.50 -20.29
N GLY A 45 8.70 8.65 -20.12
CA GLY A 45 9.91 8.66 -20.95
C GLY A 45 9.65 8.38 -22.43
N LEU A 46 8.77 7.43 -22.73
CA LEU A 46 8.34 7.16 -24.10
C LEU A 46 7.55 8.34 -24.69
N SER A 47 6.69 8.98 -23.88
CA SER A 47 5.89 10.13 -24.31
C SER A 47 6.72 11.37 -24.67
N LEU A 48 7.94 11.48 -24.16
CA LEU A 48 8.89 12.53 -24.55
C LEU A 48 9.34 12.34 -26.01
N LYS A 49 9.56 11.09 -26.44
CA LYS A 49 9.91 10.73 -27.82
C LYS A 49 8.72 10.85 -28.77
N SER A 50 7.50 10.55 -28.32
CA SER A 50 6.32 10.42 -29.19
C SER A 50 5.68 11.73 -29.66
N HIS A 51 6.08 12.89 -29.11
CA HIS A 51 5.45 14.22 -29.33
C HIS A 51 3.92 14.33 -29.15
N ASP A 52 3.27 13.22 -28.78
CA ASP A 52 1.83 13.12 -28.60
C ASP A 52 1.41 13.61 -27.20
N PRO A 53 0.62 14.69 -27.09
CA PRO A 53 0.18 15.24 -25.81
C PRO A 53 -0.58 14.24 -24.95
N SER A 54 -1.29 13.29 -25.57
CA SER A 54 -2.10 12.28 -24.88
C SER A 54 -1.24 11.27 -24.11
N GLN A 55 -0.11 10.83 -24.69
CA GLN A 55 0.83 9.93 -24.02
C GLN A 55 1.50 10.61 -22.83
N ARG A 56 1.79 11.91 -22.95
CA ARG A 56 2.39 12.71 -21.87
C ARG A 56 1.39 12.82 -20.72
N ALA A 57 0.16 13.22 -21.00
CA ALA A 57 -0.90 13.33 -20.01
C ALA A 57 -1.16 11.99 -19.28
N ASN A 58 -1.28 10.89 -20.02
CA ASN A 58 -1.52 9.57 -19.44
C ASN A 58 -0.32 9.05 -18.61
N GLY A 59 0.91 9.33 -19.07
CA GLY A 59 2.13 9.03 -18.31
C GLY A 59 2.18 9.80 -16.99
N PHE A 60 1.90 11.10 -17.00
CA PHE A 60 1.82 11.93 -15.79
C PHE A 60 0.72 11.47 -14.83
N LEU A 61 -0.47 11.13 -15.34
CA LEU A 61 -1.57 10.60 -14.51
C LEU A 61 -1.20 9.28 -13.84
N THR A 62 -0.49 8.39 -14.55
CA THR A 62 -0.02 7.12 -13.99
C THR A 62 1.04 7.34 -12.91
N VAL A 63 1.95 8.28 -13.10
CA VAL A 63 2.96 8.65 -12.09
C VAL A 63 2.28 9.23 -10.84
N ALA A 64 1.34 10.16 -11.01
CA ALA A 64 0.60 10.76 -9.90
C ALA A 64 -0.22 9.70 -9.13
N GLY A 65 -0.92 8.81 -9.84
CA GLY A 65 -1.64 7.70 -9.22
C GLY A 65 -0.72 6.74 -8.47
N GLY A 66 0.44 6.40 -9.05
CA GLY A 66 1.45 5.56 -8.40
C GLY A 66 1.97 6.17 -7.09
N ILE A 67 2.25 7.47 -7.08
CA ILE A 67 2.69 8.19 -5.87
C ILE A 67 1.62 8.09 -4.78
N VAL A 68 0.36 8.41 -5.09
CA VAL A 68 -0.74 8.36 -4.12
C VAL A 68 -0.91 6.96 -3.54
N ILE A 69 -0.81 5.91 -4.37
CA ILE A 69 -0.92 4.51 -3.92
C ILE A 69 0.27 4.13 -3.03
N THR A 70 1.51 4.49 -3.40
CA THR A 70 2.72 4.22 -2.60
C THR A 70 2.62 4.82 -1.20
N PHE A 71 2.02 6.01 -1.09
CA PHE A 71 1.88 6.73 0.16
C PHE A 71 0.52 6.54 0.85
N ALA A 72 -0.32 5.61 0.39
CA ALA A 72 -1.68 5.44 0.91
C ALA A 72 -1.74 5.22 2.44
N LYS A 73 -0.79 4.47 3.03
CA LYS A 73 -0.70 4.29 4.50
C LYS A 73 -0.34 5.60 5.22
N GLU A 74 0.61 6.35 4.66
CA GLU A 74 1.08 7.61 5.24
C GLU A 74 -0.01 8.70 5.16
N ILE A 75 -0.75 8.74 4.04
CA ILE A 75 -1.93 9.59 3.86
C ILE A 75 -3.01 9.22 4.87
N LEU A 76 -3.32 7.93 5.02
CA LEU A 76 -4.32 7.45 5.98
C LEU A 76 -3.96 7.87 7.40
N ASN A 77 -2.72 7.62 7.84
CA ASN A 77 -2.27 8.01 9.17
C ASN A 77 -2.36 9.53 9.38
N THR A 78 -2.05 10.32 8.35
CA THR A 78 -2.13 11.79 8.43
C THR A 78 -3.58 12.28 8.63
N ILE A 79 -4.56 11.60 8.05
CA ILE A 79 -5.98 11.98 8.18
C ILE A 79 -6.66 11.37 9.41
N THR A 80 -6.21 10.20 9.89
CA THR A 80 -6.80 9.51 11.05
C THR A 80 -6.16 9.85 12.39
N GLY A 81 -4.94 10.39 12.39
CA GLY A 81 -4.17 10.66 13.61
C GLY A 81 -3.41 9.43 14.10
#